data_AF-A0A5N5ZLC2-F1
#
_entry.id   AF-A0A5N5ZLC2-F1
#
_cell.length_a   1.000
_cell.length_b   1.000
_cell.length_c   1.000
_cell.angle_alpha   90.00
_cell.angle_beta   90.00
_cell.angle_gamma   90.00
#
_symmetry.space_group_name_H-M   'P 1'
#
loop_
_entity.id
_entity.type
_entity.pdbx_description
1 polymer ?
#
loop_
_entity_poly.entity_id
_entity_poly.type
_entity_poly.pdbx_seq_one_letter_code
_entity_poly.pdbx_strand_id
1 'polypeptide(L)'
;MTNKQNADEQQWKLFVLLIEEIAKTKYGTGYQTKLAQLTGFQQSNISRIFSLKYKISLHNFLILAKAVKVNFFFEDQENQTELNTMFERAMEELGRRPNKLPKN
;
A
#
# COMPACT_ATOMS: atom_id res chain seq x y z
N MET A 1 -11.92 -13.52 -24.00
CA MET A 1 -10.66 -13.74 -23.26
C MET A 1 -10.37 -12.47 -22.46
N THR A 2 -10.69 -12.46 -21.18
CA THR A 2 -10.46 -11.27 -20.34
C THR A 2 -8.96 -11.12 -20.15
N ASN A 3 -8.46 -9.97 -20.60
CA ASN A 3 -7.06 -9.68 -20.86
C ASN A 3 -6.26 -9.66 -19.54
N LYS A 4 -5.56 -10.75 -19.18
CA LYS A 4 -4.76 -10.83 -17.93
C LYS A 4 -3.78 -9.65 -17.77
N GLN A 5 -3.20 -9.17 -18.88
CA GLN A 5 -2.34 -7.99 -18.88
C GLN A 5 -3.09 -6.70 -18.48
N ASN A 6 -4.38 -6.59 -18.76
CA ASN A 6 -5.19 -5.47 -18.27
C ASN A 6 -5.49 -5.60 -16.78
N ALA A 7 -5.67 -6.81 -16.23
CA ALA A 7 -6.00 -6.98 -14.82
C ALA A 7 -4.87 -6.50 -13.89
N ASP A 8 -3.63 -6.96 -14.13
CA ASP A 8 -2.46 -6.56 -13.34
C ASP A 8 -2.17 -5.05 -13.46
N GLU A 9 -2.39 -4.49 -14.66
CA GLU A 9 -2.20 -3.08 -14.95
C GLU A 9 -3.24 -2.19 -14.25
N GLN A 10 -4.47 -2.67 -14.07
CA GLN A 10 -5.49 -1.94 -13.31
C GLN A 10 -5.25 -2.04 -11.80
N GLN A 11 -4.74 -3.17 -11.31
CA GLN A 11 -4.61 -3.42 -9.87
C GLN A 11 -3.61 -2.48 -9.18
N TRP A 12 -2.43 -2.25 -9.76
CA TRP A 12 -1.46 -1.34 -9.14
C TRP A 12 -1.95 0.11 -9.15
N LYS A 13 -2.67 0.53 -10.21
CA LYS A 13 -3.28 1.86 -10.31
C LYS A 13 -4.33 2.05 -9.25
N LEU A 14 -5.21 1.06 -9.06
CA LEU A 14 -6.20 1.04 -7.98
C LEU A 14 -5.53 1.25 -6.62
N PHE A 15 -4.45 0.53 -6.33
CA PHE A 15 -3.75 0.68 -5.05
C PHE A 15 -3.10 2.06 -4.88
N VAL A 16 -2.50 2.62 -5.93
CA VAL A 16 -1.93 3.97 -5.88
C VAL A 16 -3.02 5.03 -5.65
N LEU A 17 -4.16 4.92 -6.34
CA LEU A 17 -5.29 5.82 -6.17
C LEU A 17 -5.94 5.69 -4.79
N LEU A 18 -6.05 4.48 -4.24
CA LEU A 18 -6.54 4.27 -2.89
C LEU A 18 -5.68 5.02 -1.86
N ILE A 19 -4.36 4.95 -1.98
CA ILE A 19 -3.44 5.72 -1.13
C ILE A 19 -3.65 7.22 -1.30
N GLU A 20 -3.87 7.68 -2.53
CA GLU A 20 -4.15 9.08 -2.82
C GLU A 20 -5.43 9.57 -2.12
N GLU A 21 -6.52 8.83 -2.23
CA GLU A 21 -7.80 9.16 -1.60
C GLU A 21 -7.70 9.19 -0.06
N ILE A 22 -6.96 8.24 0.53
CA ILE A 22 -6.69 8.24 1.96
C ILE A 22 -5.86 9.48 2.35
N ALA A 23 -4.84 9.83 1.56
CA ALA A 23 -4.00 11.00 1.82
C ALA A 23 -4.78 12.31 1.70
N LYS A 24 -5.60 12.47 0.67
CA LYS A 24 -6.50 13.62 0.48
C LYS A 24 -7.47 13.74 1.65
N THR A 25 -8.06 12.63 2.09
CA THR A 25 -8.98 12.60 3.23
C THR A 25 -8.28 13.01 4.54
N LYS A 26 -7.06 12.53 4.78
CA LYS A 26 -6.32 12.80 6.03
C LYS A 26 -5.66 14.17 6.08
N TYR A 27 -5.21 14.70 4.94
CA TYR A 27 -4.32 15.87 4.88
C TYR A 27 -4.85 17.01 4.00
N GLY A 28 -6.01 16.85 3.36
CA GLY A 28 -6.63 17.86 2.52
C GLY A 28 -5.81 18.21 1.28
N THR A 29 -5.91 19.46 0.83
CA THR A 29 -5.25 19.97 -0.39
C THR A 29 -3.72 19.96 -0.32
N GLY A 30 -3.15 19.95 0.88
CA GLY A 30 -1.71 19.89 1.13
C GLY A 30 -1.10 18.49 1.14
N TYR A 31 -1.85 17.44 0.77
CA TYR A 31 -1.43 16.05 0.95
C TYR A 31 -0.10 15.72 0.26
N GLN A 32 0.19 16.25 -0.93
CA GLN A 32 1.44 15.95 -1.64
C GLN A 32 2.66 16.50 -0.90
N THR A 33 2.58 17.73 -0.38
CA THR A 33 3.63 18.33 0.45
C THR A 33 3.81 17.53 1.73
N LYS A 34 2.70 17.08 2.35
CA LYS A 34 2.75 16.27 3.57
C LYS A 34 3.41 14.91 3.32
N LEU A 35 3.07 14.24 2.23
CA LEU A 35 3.68 12.97 1.85
C LEU A 35 5.16 13.13 1.52
N ALA A 36 5.55 14.20 0.82
CA ALA A 36 6.97 14.50 0.58
C ALA A 36 7.76 14.59 1.89
N GLN A 37 7.23 15.31 2.90
CA GLN A 37 7.84 15.40 4.22
C GLN A 37 7.93 14.05 4.96
N LEU A 38 6.87 13.23 4.89
CA LEU A 38 6.81 11.96 5.61
C LEU A 38 7.64 10.84 4.98
N THR A 39 7.83 10.89 3.66
CA THR A 39 8.50 9.84 2.88
C THR A 39 9.94 10.19 2.51
N GLY A 40 10.32 11.47 2.58
CA GLY A 40 11.59 11.97 2.04
C GLY A 40 11.60 12.10 0.52
N PHE A 41 10.48 11.82 -0.16
CA PHE A 41 10.38 12.01 -1.61
C PHE A 41 10.23 13.49 -1.96
N GLN A 42 10.73 13.86 -3.12
CA GLN A 42 10.43 15.16 -3.72
C GLN A 42 8.93 15.23 -4.05
N GLN A 43 8.30 16.40 -3.85
CA GLN A 43 6.89 16.59 -4.19
C GLN A 43 6.60 16.29 -5.67
N SER A 44 7.54 16.62 -6.56
CA SER A 44 7.44 16.28 -7.98
C SER A 44 7.45 14.76 -8.23
N ASN A 45 8.09 13.97 -7.38
CA ASN A 45 8.00 12.51 -7.45
C ASN A 45 6.62 12.03 -7.03
N ILE A 46 6.09 12.55 -5.91
CA ILE A 46 4.73 12.25 -5.42
C ILE A 46 3.68 12.54 -6.49
N SER A 47 3.75 13.72 -7.13
CA SER A 47 2.86 14.08 -8.24
C SER A 47 2.95 13.09 -9.41
N ARG A 48 4.17 12.68 -9.81
CA ARG A 48 4.33 11.70 -10.89
C ARG A 48 3.78 10.32 -10.52
N ILE A 49 3.92 9.88 -9.26
CA ILE A 49 3.33 8.63 -8.78
C ILE A 49 1.81 8.65 -8.97
N PHE A 50 1.14 9.70 -8.50
CA PHE A 50 -0.32 9.82 -8.62
C PHE A 50 -0.80 10.12 -10.04
N SER A 51 0.09 10.51 -10.96
CA SER A 51 -0.24 10.63 -12.38
C SER A 51 -0.37 9.28 -13.11
N LEU A 52 -0.01 8.17 -12.45
CA LEU A 52 -0.08 6.81 -12.98
C LEU A 52 0.70 6.59 -14.30
N LYS A 53 1.68 7.46 -14.60
CA LYS A 53 2.52 7.37 -15.81
C LYS A 53 3.54 6.25 -15.76
N TYR A 54 3.83 5.71 -14.58
CA TYR A 54 4.76 4.60 -14.41
C TYR A 54 4.34 3.75 -13.22
N LYS A 55 4.68 2.46 -13.28
CA LYS A 55 4.46 1.51 -12.18
C LYS A 55 5.49 1.73 -11.09
N ILE A 56 5.03 2.01 -9.87
CA ILE A 56 5.91 2.15 -8.72
C ILE A 56 6.41 0.79 -8.23
N SER A 57 7.58 0.77 -7.58
CA SER A 57 8.06 -0.43 -6.89
C SER A 57 7.21 -0.71 -5.65
N LEU A 58 7.11 -1.98 -5.27
CA LEU A 58 6.45 -2.39 -4.03
C LEU A 58 7.06 -1.69 -2.81
N HIS A 59 8.38 -1.50 -2.79
CA HIS A 59 9.06 -0.76 -1.72
C HIS A 59 8.54 0.67 -1.56
N ASN A 60 8.45 1.43 -2.66
CA ASN A 60 7.96 2.81 -2.62
C ASN A 60 6.47 2.89 -2.29
N PHE A 61 5.68 1.90 -2.75
CA PHE A 61 4.29 1.76 -2.36
C PHE A 61 4.15 1.60 -0.84
N LEU A 62 4.93 0.70 -0.23
CA LEU A 62 4.89 0.45 1.21
C LEU A 62 5.35 1.67 2.03
N ILE A 63 6.30 2.46 1.51
CA ILE A 63 6.68 3.75 2.12
C ILE A 63 5.48 4.70 2.15
N LEU A 64 4.74 4.83 1.04
CA LEU A 64 3.55 5.68 0.98
C LEU A 64 2.44 5.17 1.91
N ALA A 65 2.17 3.86 1.90
CA ALA A 65 1.22 3.19 2.79
C ALA A 65 1.51 3.50 4.27
N LYS A 66 2.78 3.37 4.66
CA LYS A 66 3.23 3.70 6.01
C LYS A 66 3.07 5.19 6.33
N ALA A 67 3.37 6.07 5.38
CA ALA A 67 3.21 7.52 5.56
C ALA A 67 1.75 7.90 5.81
N VAL A 68 0.79 7.23 5.15
CA VAL A 68 -0.64 7.42 5.42
C VAL A 68 -1.18 6.56 6.56
N LYS A 69 -0.32 5.81 7.28
CA LYS A 69 -0.69 4.90 8.38
C LYS A 69 -1.73 3.85 7.97
N VAL A 70 -1.50 3.15 6.87
CA VAL A 70 -2.36 2.07 6.37
C VAL A 70 -1.61 0.74 6.44
N ASN A 71 -2.30 -0.29 6.94
CA ASN A 71 -1.87 -1.68 6.89
C ASN A 71 -2.61 -2.38 5.74
N PHE A 72 -1.91 -3.25 5.02
CA PHE A 72 -2.49 -4.09 3.97
C PHE A 72 -2.51 -5.54 4.45
N PHE A 73 -3.66 -6.18 4.30
CA PHE A 73 -3.84 -7.60 4.51
C PHE A 73 -4.22 -8.24 3.18
N PHE A 74 -3.80 -9.47 2.98
CA PHE A 74 -4.22 -10.27 1.83
C PHE A 74 -5.35 -11.17 2.28
N GLU A 75 -6.32 -11.39 1.40
CA GLU A 75 -7.38 -12.38 1.57
C GLU A 75 -7.33 -13.40 0.42
N ASP A 76 -7.83 -14.59 0.69
CA ASP A 76 -7.87 -15.68 -0.27
C ASP A 76 -9.23 -15.63 -0.94
N GLN A 77 -9.20 -15.58 -2.27
CA GLN A 77 -10.41 -15.46 -3.08
C GLN A 77 -11.35 -16.66 -2.90
N GLU A 78 -10.81 -17.82 -2.52
CA GLU A 78 -11.58 -19.03 -2.26
C GLU A 78 -11.85 -19.25 -0.77
N ASN A 79 -11.27 -18.40 0.10
CA ASN A 79 -11.35 -18.50 1.56
C ASN A 79 -11.00 -19.91 2.10
N GLN A 80 -10.09 -20.62 1.42
CA GLN A 80 -9.65 -21.98 1.77
C GLN A 80 -8.39 -21.98 2.63
N THR A 81 -7.67 -20.86 2.66
CA THR A 81 -6.43 -20.73 3.42
C THR A 81 -6.67 -20.04 4.75
N GLU A 82 -6.07 -20.60 5.82
CA GLU A 82 -5.96 -19.91 7.10
C GLU A 82 -4.90 -18.81 7.00
N LEU A 83 -5.24 -17.72 6.31
CA LEU A 83 -4.31 -16.64 6.01
C LEU A 83 -3.72 -16.01 7.26
N ASN A 84 -4.50 -15.90 8.34
CA ASN A 84 -3.99 -15.41 9.62
C ASN A 84 -2.82 -16.28 10.10
N THR A 85 -2.97 -17.61 10.07
CA THR A 85 -1.92 -18.55 10.46
C THR A 85 -0.69 -18.42 9.55
N MET A 86 -0.89 -18.29 8.24
CA MET A 86 0.20 -18.13 7.27
C MET A 86 0.93 -16.79 7.44
N PHE A 87 0.20 -15.71 7.68
CA PHE A 87 0.73 -14.38 7.89
C PHE A 87 1.55 -14.31 9.17
N GLU A 88 1.06 -14.93 10.25
CA GLU A 88 1.78 -15.04 11.52
C GLU A 88 3.11 -15.81 11.36
N ARG A 89 3.11 -16.94 10.64
CA ARG A 89 4.35 -17.69 10.34
C ARG A 89 5.35 -16.85 9.54
N ALA A 90 4.88 -16.12 8.53
CA ALA A 90 5.75 -15.24 7.74
C ALA A 90 6.30 -14.05 8.56
N MET A 91 5.51 -13.52 9.50
CA MET A 91 5.97 -12.47 10.42
C MET A 91 7.01 -12.98 11.43
N GLU A 92 6.84 -14.21 11.92
CA GLU A 92 7.82 -14.89 12.77
C GLU A 92 9.17 -15.05 12.04
N GLU A 93 9.16 -15.53 10.79
CA GLU A 93 10.37 -15.71 9.97
C GLU A 93 11.14 -14.39 9.76
N LEU A 94 10.43 -13.27 9.58
CA LEU A 94 11.04 -11.95 9.43
C LEU A 94 11.52 -11.33 10.75
N GLY A 95 11.34 -12.01 11.89
CA GLY A 95 11.63 -11.47 13.22
C GLY A 95 10.75 -10.27 13.60
N ARG A 96 9.60 -10.09 12.93
CA ARG A 96 8.72 -8.92 13.01
C ARG A 96 7.49 -9.17 13.89
N ARG A 97 7.63 -9.76 15.07
CA ARG A 97 6.65 -9.58 16.14
C ARG A 97 7.18 -8.53 17.12
N PRO A 98 6.95 -7.22 16.92
CA PRO A 98 7.57 -6.18 17.73
C PRO A 98 6.83 -5.97 19.08
N ASN A 99 6.15 -6.99 19.58
CA ASN A 99 5.18 -7.02 20.70
C ASN A 99 3.71 -6.78 20.30
N LYS A 100 2.88 -7.80 20.56
CA LYS A 100 1.44 -7.76 20.89
C LYS A 100 0.57 -6.77 20.10
N LEU A 101 0.06 -7.20 18.94
CA LEU A 101 -1.22 -6.67 18.45
C LEU A 101 -2.35 -7.23 19.34
N PRO A 102 -3.33 -6.41 19.80
CA PRO A 102 -4.50 -6.93 20.50
C PRO A 102 -5.29 -7.81 19.54
N LYS A 103 -5.68 -9.00 20.00
CA LYS A 103 -6.68 -9.81 19.31
C LYS A 103 -8.03 -9.11 19.48
N ASN A 104 -8.69 -8.79 18.36
CA ASN A 104 -10.11 -8.43 18.37
C ASN A 104 -10.96 -9.68 18.61
#